data_AF-A0A954YCH3-F1
#
_entry.id   AF-A0A954YCH3-F1
#
_cell.length_a   1.000
_cell.length_b   1.000
_cell.length_c   1.000
_cell.angle_alpha   90.00
_cell.angle_beta   90.00
_cell.angle_gamma   90.00
#
_symmetry.space_group_name_H-M   'P 1'
#
loop_
_entity.id
_entity.type
_entity.pdbx_description
1 polymer ?
#
loop_
_entity_poly.entity_id
_entity_poly.type
_entity_poly.pdbx_seq_one_letter_code
_entity_poly.pdbx_strand_id
1 'polypeptide(L)'
;MPRDKAGWDAAEASPSPLRDKPGYEQARHTVVERFEDLSRQFVKAATPITRDKADVLIRELYVDYGNPLINFGSQDFVLSIVGELAPLGEERVPADGRAALARGLAAYIKRGGGRSDPRMQAETGRTLAALAPSDPEALRLSDELLLDAWAWTEAIQSPLMRQIVGRHCAAAWGDSFWMDYADADMPSGFPASPPDAYLKAIAALRDLLACPDLGQKEGARLFRNATKLCSIHLDQAELIEDLQCRLLLAFRLLLHRDDTSGEIVERIGRELVRMLRESPPSAGRLWTAWRDAFGAMGQSRATPALLRELDRFASQPELPAATKEEASAMLAEWNAPR
;
A
#
# COMPACT_ATOMS: atom_id res chain seq x y z
N MET A 1 10.96 2.22 -7.25
CA MET A 1 11.24 3.03 -8.44
C MET A 1 12.42 3.93 -8.11
N PRO A 2 13.44 4.08 -8.97
CA PRO A 2 14.43 5.12 -8.76
C PRO A 2 13.69 6.46 -8.74
N ARG A 3 13.93 7.30 -7.72
CA ARG A 3 13.37 8.67 -7.71
C ARG A 3 13.91 9.36 -8.96
N ASP A 4 13.05 9.64 -9.93
CA ASP A 4 13.39 10.53 -11.03
C ASP A 4 13.49 11.97 -10.49
N LYS A 5 14.16 12.83 -11.24
CA LYS A 5 14.31 14.26 -10.92
C LYS A 5 12.98 14.94 -10.57
N ALA A 6 11.86 14.44 -11.11
CA ALA A 6 10.52 14.95 -10.87
C ALA A 6 10.02 14.77 -9.42
N GLY A 7 10.39 13.69 -8.74
CA GLY A 7 10.10 13.52 -7.31
C GLY A 7 10.83 14.54 -6.41
N TRP A 8 11.96 15.07 -6.89
CA TRP A 8 12.77 16.05 -6.18
C TRP A 8 12.22 17.47 -6.38
N ASP A 9 11.86 17.82 -7.61
CA ASP A 9 11.24 19.11 -7.94
C ASP A 9 9.90 19.31 -7.18
N ALA A 10 9.16 18.22 -6.91
CA ALA A 10 7.92 18.24 -6.12
C ALA A 10 8.16 18.48 -4.62
N ALA A 11 9.25 17.95 -4.05
CA ALA A 11 9.66 18.25 -2.67
C ALA A 11 10.22 19.68 -2.54
N GLU A 12 10.86 20.19 -3.60
CA GLU A 12 11.41 21.55 -3.69
C GLU A 12 10.33 22.66 -3.72
N ALA A 13 9.11 22.31 -4.12
CA ALA A 13 7.94 23.18 -4.10
C ALA A 13 7.30 23.33 -2.71
N SER A 14 7.69 22.51 -1.72
CA SER A 14 7.18 22.63 -0.35
C SER A 14 7.90 23.78 0.40
N PRO A 15 7.16 24.75 0.98
CA PRO A 15 7.76 25.86 1.68
C PRO A 15 8.45 25.39 2.97
N SER A 16 9.78 25.30 2.95
CA SER A 16 10.58 25.06 4.14
C SER A 16 10.87 26.38 4.86
N PRO A 17 10.49 26.54 6.14
CA PRO A 17 10.81 27.75 6.93
C PRO A 17 12.32 27.94 7.21
N LEU A 18 13.15 27.03 6.70
CA LEU A 18 14.62 27.10 6.78
C LEU A 18 15.25 27.72 5.53
N ARG A 19 14.50 27.87 4.42
CA ARG A 19 15.01 28.34 3.12
C ARG A 19 15.60 29.75 3.19
N ASP A 20 15.05 30.59 4.06
CA ASP A 20 15.48 31.97 4.26
C ASP A 20 16.59 32.12 5.32
N LYS A 21 17.07 31.02 5.91
CA LYS A 21 18.12 31.07 6.94
C LYS A 21 19.50 31.22 6.31
N PRO A 22 20.36 32.10 6.86
CA PRO A 22 21.75 32.20 6.43
C PRO A 22 22.46 30.84 6.46
N GLY A 23 23.13 30.48 5.36
CA GLY A 23 23.85 29.21 5.23
C GLY A 23 23.02 28.03 4.71
N TYR A 24 21.71 28.19 4.47
CA TYR A 24 20.85 27.13 3.93
C TYR A 24 21.35 26.57 2.58
N GLU A 25 21.70 27.43 1.63
CA GLU A 25 22.19 26.97 0.31
C GLU A 25 23.55 26.25 0.39
N GLN A 26 24.45 26.68 1.29
CA GLN A 26 25.73 26.02 1.49
C GLN A 26 25.57 24.66 2.20
N ALA A 27 24.70 24.61 3.21
CA ALA A 27 24.25 23.39 3.86
C ALA A 27 23.65 22.42 2.82
N ARG A 28 22.74 22.89 1.98
CA ARG A 28 22.10 22.12 0.92
C ARG A 28 23.12 21.55 -0.07
N HIS A 29 24.07 22.36 -0.55
CA HIS A 29 25.12 21.89 -1.47
C HIS A 29 25.94 20.75 -0.86
N THR A 30 26.33 20.90 0.40
CA THR A 30 27.09 19.89 1.16
C THR A 30 26.30 18.58 1.27
N VAL A 31 24.99 18.65 1.49
CA VAL A 31 24.12 17.46 1.56
C VAL A 31 24.02 16.76 0.21
N VAL A 32 23.86 17.52 -0.88
CA VAL A 32 23.73 16.98 -2.24
C VAL A 32 25.01 16.27 -2.68
N GLU A 33 26.18 16.89 -2.50
CA GLU A 33 27.47 16.28 -2.82
C GLU A 33 27.68 14.98 -2.04
N ARG A 34 27.39 15.01 -0.73
CA ARG A 34 27.47 13.82 0.12
C ARG A 34 26.51 12.72 -0.33
N PHE A 35 25.29 13.06 -0.73
CA PHE A 35 24.32 12.10 -1.27
C PHE A 35 24.83 11.46 -2.56
N GLU A 36 25.34 12.25 -3.50
CA GLU A 36 25.87 11.73 -4.75
C GLU A 36 27.03 10.75 -4.53
N ASP A 37 27.90 11.06 -3.58
CA ASP A 37 29.03 10.20 -3.21
C ASP A 37 28.55 8.90 -2.54
N LEU A 38 27.64 8.97 -1.56
CA LEU A 38 27.07 7.78 -0.93
C LEU A 38 26.30 6.91 -1.94
N SER A 39 25.48 7.53 -2.79
CA SER A 39 24.75 6.81 -3.86
C SER A 39 25.73 6.13 -4.83
N ARG A 40 26.83 6.79 -5.20
CA ARG A 40 27.89 6.18 -6.03
C ARG A 40 28.51 4.97 -5.35
N GLN A 41 28.82 5.08 -4.06
CA GLN A 41 29.53 4.06 -3.29
C GLN A 41 28.68 2.83 -2.96
N PHE A 42 27.38 3.01 -2.69
CA PHE A 42 26.54 1.94 -2.14
C PHE A 42 25.48 1.43 -3.12
N VAL A 43 24.88 2.29 -3.93
CA VAL A 43 23.82 1.90 -4.89
C VAL A 43 24.44 1.58 -6.26
N LYS A 44 25.15 2.54 -6.84
CA LYS A 44 25.68 2.42 -8.22
C LYS A 44 26.87 1.49 -8.32
N ALA A 45 27.72 1.42 -7.29
CA ALA A 45 28.81 0.47 -7.26
C ALA A 45 28.25 -0.96 -7.23
N ALA A 46 28.73 -1.85 -8.09
CA ALA A 46 28.31 -3.26 -8.14
C ALA A 46 28.80 -4.11 -6.95
N THR A 47 29.25 -3.47 -5.86
CA THR A 47 29.91 -4.15 -4.76
C THR A 47 28.93 -4.60 -3.68
N PRO A 48 29.17 -5.76 -3.03
CA PRO A 48 28.36 -6.21 -1.90
C PRO A 48 28.42 -5.23 -0.72
N ILE A 49 27.29 -5.11 -0.02
CA ILE A 49 27.12 -4.33 1.22
C ILE A 49 27.40 -5.25 2.40
N THR A 50 28.68 -5.43 2.72
CA THR A 50 29.13 -6.20 3.89
C THR A 50 28.78 -5.47 5.19
N ARG A 51 28.98 -6.14 6.33
CA ARG A 51 28.82 -5.52 7.66
C ARG A 51 29.53 -4.15 7.80
N ASP A 52 30.79 -4.04 7.39
CA ASP A 52 31.55 -2.78 7.56
C ASP A 52 30.91 -1.62 6.77
N LYS A 53 30.41 -1.91 5.57
CA LYS A 53 29.70 -0.95 4.72
C LYS A 53 28.34 -0.57 5.29
N ALA A 54 27.62 -1.54 5.86
CA ALA A 54 26.40 -1.29 6.60
C ALA A 54 26.64 -0.40 7.81
N ASP A 55 27.70 -0.65 8.59
CA ASP A 55 28.07 0.16 9.76
C ASP A 55 28.48 1.59 9.37
N VAL A 56 29.05 1.81 8.18
CA VAL A 56 29.25 3.15 7.63
C VAL A 56 27.92 3.82 7.35
N LEU A 57 27.03 3.20 6.57
CA LEU A 57 25.71 3.76 6.25
C LEU A 57 24.88 4.08 7.50
N ILE A 58 24.91 3.22 8.52
CA ILE A 58 24.20 3.46 9.78
C ILE A 58 24.80 4.63 10.55
N ARG A 59 26.13 4.80 10.54
CA ARG A 59 26.76 5.98 11.17
C ARG A 59 26.33 7.27 10.50
N GLU A 60 26.16 7.26 9.18
CA GLU A 60 25.70 8.43 8.42
C GLU A 60 24.32 8.92 8.86
N LEU A 61 23.43 8.05 9.37
CA LEU A 61 22.13 8.45 9.95
C LEU A 61 22.26 9.37 11.19
N TYR A 62 23.39 9.29 11.89
CA TYR A 62 23.66 10.06 13.10
C TYR A 62 24.51 11.31 12.85
N VAL A 63 25.07 11.44 11.65
CA VAL A 63 25.83 12.65 11.32
C VAL A 63 24.83 13.80 11.19
N ASP A 64 25.18 14.92 11.83
CA ASP A 64 24.34 16.11 11.88
C ASP A 64 22.98 15.93 12.58
N TYR A 65 22.80 14.86 13.36
CA TYR A 65 21.59 14.63 14.19
C TYR A 65 21.26 15.83 15.10
N GLY A 66 22.29 16.58 15.51
CA GLY A 66 22.16 17.81 16.31
C GLY A 66 22.04 19.12 15.51
N ASN A 67 22.10 19.08 14.17
CA ASN A 67 22.05 20.27 13.31
C ASN A 67 20.74 20.32 12.50
N PRO A 68 19.69 21.00 12.99
CA PRO A 68 18.37 20.99 12.37
C PRO A 68 18.31 21.62 10.97
N LEU A 69 19.35 22.33 10.51
CA LEU A 69 19.40 22.89 9.16
C LEU A 69 19.73 21.85 8.08
N ILE A 70 20.44 20.79 8.44
CA ILE A 70 21.02 19.80 7.53
C ILE A 70 20.41 18.42 7.78
N ASN A 71 20.05 18.15 9.03
CA ASN A 71 19.66 16.83 9.52
C ASN A 71 18.53 16.20 8.69
N PHE A 72 17.49 16.98 8.38
CA PHE A 72 16.31 16.47 7.66
C PHE A 72 16.69 15.90 6.29
N GLY A 73 17.45 16.67 5.50
CA GLY A 73 17.86 16.26 4.15
C GLY A 73 18.80 15.06 4.21
N SER A 74 19.85 15.13 5.04
CA SER A 74 20.84 14.05 5.16
C SER A 74 20.24 12.72 5.61
N GLN A 75 19.30 12.74 6.56
CA GLN A 75 18.66 11.52 7.05
C GLN A 75 17.73 10.88 6.01
N ASP A 76 16.93 11.68 5.30
CA ASP A 76 16.07 11.17 4.21
C ASP A 76 16.92 10.49 3.12
N PHE A 77 18.07 11.08 2.77
CA PHE A 77 18.96 10.51 1.77
C PHE A 77 19.56 9.17 2.19
N VAL A 78 20.08 9.08 3.41
CA VAL A 78 20.66 7.82 3.90
C VAL A 78 19.57 6.74 4.02
N LEU A 79 18.39 7.08 4.54
CA LEU A 79 17.25 6.16 4.63
C LEU A 79 16.77 5.70 3.24
N SER A 80 16.77 6.58 2.25
CA SER A 80 16.43 6.24 0.86
C SER A 80 17.42 5.22 0.28
N ILE A 81 18.73 5.40 0.51
CA ILE A 81 19.77 4.44 0.09
C ILE A 81 19.54 3.09 0.77
N VAL A 82 19.30 3.07 2.09
CA VAL A 82 19.04 1.82 2.83
C VAL A 82 17.76 1.15 2.31
N GLY A 83 16.71 1.93 2.00
CA GLY A 83 15.46 1.45 1.41
C GLY A 83 15.63 0.86 0.00
N GLU A 84 16.53 1.38 -0.81
CA GLU A 84 16.89 0.83 -2.13
C GLU A 84 17.69 -0.47 -2.02
N LEU A 85 18.52 -0.61 -0.98
CA LEU A 85 19.31 -1.81 -0.72
C LEU A 85 18.46 -2.96 -0.15
N ALA A 86 17.47 -2.65 0.69
CA ALA A 86 16.66 -3.64 1.39
C ALA A 86 16.04 -4.75 0.48
N PRO A 87 15.48 -4.48 -0.71
CA PRO A 87 14.92 -5.52 -1.57
C PRO A 87 15.95 -6.28 -2.41
N LEU A 88 17.23 -5.86 -2.43
CA LEU A 88 18.24 -6.51 -3.27
C LEU A 88 18.65 -7.87 -2.69
N GLY A 89 18.98 -8.83 -3.55
CA GLY A 89 19.35 -10.20 -3.14
C GLY A 89 20.70 -10.30 -2.41
N GLU A 90 21.02 -11.51 -1.93
CA GLU A 90 22.24 -11.84 -1.16
C GLU A 90 23.55 -11.46 -1.85
N GLU A 91 23.58 -11.45 -3.19
CA GLU A 91 24.76 -11.02 -3.97
C GLU A 91 25.09 -9.54 -3.73
N ARG A 92 24.07 -8.72 -3.48
CA ARG A 92 24.22 -7.28 -3.26
C ARG A 92 24.22 -6.92 -1.79
N VAL A 93 23.35 -7.54 -1.00
CA VAL A 93 23.26 -7.30 0.44
C VAL A 93 23.29 -8.66 1.14
N PRO A 94 24.51 -9.17 1.44
CA PRO A 94 24.69 -10.42 2.15
C PRO A 94 24.04 -10.37 3.54
N ALA A 95 23.69 -11.55 4.08
CA ALA A 95 23.00 -11.69 5.35
C ALA A 95 23.63 -10.92 6.54
N ASP A 96 24.97 -10.87 6.64
CA ASP A 96 25.67 -10.15 7.71
C ASP A 96 25.50 -8.63 7.62
N GLY A 97 25.59 -8.08 6.40
CA GLY A 97 25.34 -6.68 6.09
C GLY A 97 23.88 -6.30 6.28
N ARG A 98 22.95 -7.14 5.80
CA ARG A 98 21.50 -6.97 6.02
C ARG A 98 21.17 -6.92 7.50
N ALA A 99 21.70 -7.86 8.29
CA ALA A 99 21.48 -7.89 9.73
C ALA A 99 22.09 -6.68 10.46
N ALA A 100 23.24 -6.16 9.98
CA ALA A 100 23.83 -4.94 10.51
C ALA A 100 22.96 -3.70 10.20
N LEU A 101 22.46 -3.57 8.97
CA LEU A 101 21.52 -2.51 8.58
C LEU A 101 20.23 -2.57 9.42
N ALA A 102 19.63 -3.76 9.58
CA ALA A 102 18.41 -3.93 10.37
C ALA A 102 18.60 -3.49 11.83
N ARG A 103 19.66 -3.99 12.50
CA ARG A 103 19.96 -3.62 13.89
C ARG A 103 20.27 -2.14 14.06
N GLY A 104 21.05 -1.58 13.14
CA GLY A 104 21.39 -0.16 13.15
C GLY A 104 20.17 0.73 12.98
N LEU A 105 19.29 0.38 12.04
CA LEU A 105 18.06 1.11 11.79
C LEU A 105 17.09 1.01 12.99
N ALA A 106 16.94 -0.17 13.59
CA ALA A 106 16.14 -0.34 14.81
C ALA A 106 16.69 0.52 15.97
N ALA A 107 18.01 0.60 16.15
CA ALA A 107 18.64 1.44 17.16
C ALA A 107 18.44 2.95 16.89
N TYR A 108 18.46 3.35 15.62
CA TYR A 108 18.16 4.72 15.19
C TYR A 108 16.70 5.10 15.50
N ILE A 109 15.75 4.23 15.18
CA ILE A 109 14.32 4.41 15.48
C ILE A 109 14.08 4.55 16.99
N LYS A 110 14.68 3.68 17.81
CA LYS A 110 14.58 3.74 19.29
C LYS A 110 15.11 5.05 19.89
N ARG A 111 15.98 5.77 19.17
CA ARG A 111 16.50 7.10 19.57
C ARG A 111 15.64 8.26 19.07
N GLY A 112 14.49 7.98 18.45
CA GLY A 112 13.58 8.97 17.88
C GLY A 112 13.85 9.33 16.42
N GLY A 113 14.78 8.63 15.76
CA GLY A 113 15.08 8.83 14.35
C GLY A 113 13.94 8.43 13.41
N GLY A 114 13.93 9.00 12.20
CA GLY A 114 12.95 8.65 11.15
C GLY A 114 11.57 9.28 11.31
N ARG A 115 11.38 10.17 12.29
CA ARG A 115 10.08 10.83 12.60
C ARG A 115 10.00 12.26 12.04
N SER A 116 10.66 12.51 10.92
CA SER A 116 10.83 13.86 10.38
C SER A 116 9.58 14.39 9.65
N ASP A 117 8.85 13.48 8.98
CA ASP A 117 7.53 13.71 8.38
C ASP A 117 6.79 12.36 8.27
N PRO A 118 5.47 12.34 8.00
CA PRO A 118 4.69 11.10 7.91
C PRO A 118 5.22 10.11 6.86
N ARG A 119 5.63 10.59 5.68
CA ARG A 119 6.20 9.74 4.63
C ARG A 119 7.47 9.10 5.12
N MET A 120 8.41 9.88 5.66
CA MET A 120 9.71 9.39 6.12
C MET A 120 9.57 8.37 7.23
N GLN A 121 8.58 8.57 8.10
CA GLN A 121 8.28 7.64 9.17
C GLN A 121 7.75 6.30 8.62
N ALA A 122 6.84 6.35 7.64
CA ALA A 122 6.34 5.15 6.96
C ALA A 122 7.43 4.43 6.14
N GLU A 123 8.28 5.18 5.43
CA GLU A 123 9.38 4.65 4.64
C GLU A 123 10.44 3.97 5.53
N THR A 124 10.72 4.55 6.70
CA THR A 124 11.60 3.99 7.72
C THR A 124 11.06 2.65 8.25
N GLY A 125 9.78 2.60 8.62
CA GLY A 125 9.12 1.38 9.08
C GLY A 125 9.19 0.26 8.02
N ARG A 126 8.76 0.56 6.79
CA ARG A 126 8.82 -0.39 5.67
C ARG A 126 10.24 -0.91 5.41
N THR A 127 11.23 -0.03 5.46
CA THR A 127 12.63 -0.40 5.23
C THR A 127 13.13 -1.37 6.29
N LEU A 128 12.78 -1.14 7.56
CA LEU A 128 13.12 -2.05 8.65
C LEU A 128 12.47 -3.44 8.45
N ALA A 129 11.18 -3.48 8.11
CA ALA A 129 10.48 -4.74 7.85
C ALA A 129 11.10 -5.51 6.66
N ALA A 130 11.52 -4.82 5.60
CA ALA A 130 12.17 -5.45 4.45
C ALA A 130 13.59 -5.99 4.77
N LEU A 131 14.32 -5.34 5.68
CA LEU A 131 15.64 -5.80 6.11
C LEU A 131 15.56 -7.00 7.06
N ALA A 132 14.52 -7.10 7.88
CA ALA A 132 14.35 -8.16 8.86
C ALA A 132 12.92 -8.71 8.88
N PRO A 133 12.46 -9.37 7.79
CA PRO A 133 11.06 -9.79 7.62
C PRO A 133 10.60 -10.89 8.58
N SER A 134 11.53 -11.51 9.31
CA SER A 134 11.25 -12.57 10.29
C SER A 134 11.62 -12.18 11.73
N ASP A 135 12.05 -10.94 11.97
CA ASP A 135 12.39 -10.45 13.31
C ASP A 135 11.15 -9.79 13.95
N PRO A 136 10.58 -10.37 15.03
CA PRO A 136 9.38 -9.83 15.66
C PRO A 136 9.56 -8.41 16.22
N GLU A 137 10.76 -8.05 16.68
CA GLU A 137 11.00 -6.70 17.18
C GLU A 137 11.04 -5.67 16.04
N ALA A 138 11.63 -6.04 14.91
CA ALA A 138 11.68 -5.21 13.72
C ALA A 138 10.27 -4.97 13.15
N LEU A 139 9.46 -6.02 13.08
CA LEU A 139 8.06 -5.93 12.62
C LEU A 139 7.23 -5.07 13.57
N ARG A 140 7.35 -5.24 14.89
CA ARG A 140 6.65 -4.40 15.88
C ARG A 140 7.00 -2.92 15.75
N LEU A 141 8.29 -2.61 15.56
CA LEU A 141 8.73 -1.22 15.36
C LEU A 141 8.25 -0.64 14.03
N SER A 142 8.23 -1.45 12.97
CA SER A 142 7.64 -1.05 11.69
C SER A 142 6.16 -0.69 11.86
N ASP A 143 5.39 -1.52 12.55
CA ASP A 143 3.96 -1.30 12.78
C ASP A 143 3.70 -0.02 13.59
N GLU A 144 4.48 0.19 14.66
CA GLU A 144 4.43 1.41 15.47
C GLU A 144 4.64 2.67 14.61
N LEU A 145 5.67 2.66 13.76
CA LEU A 145 5.97 3.80 12.90
C LEU A 145 4.89 4.04 11.83
N LEU A 146 4.35 2.98 11.23
CA LEU A 146 3.30 3.08 10.21
C LEU A 146 1.97 3.59 10.81
N LEU A 147 1.60 3.13 12.01
CA LEU A 147 0.40 3.60 12.73
C LEU A 147 0.53 5.08 13.10
N ASP A 148 1.67 5.47 13.68
CA ASP A 148 1.94 6.85 14.04
C ASP A 148 1.99 7.76 12.81
N ALA A 149 2.64 7.32 11.72
CA ALA A 149 2.69 8.05 10.46
C ALA A 149 1.28 8.30 9.91
N TRP A 150 0.44 7.28 9.91
CA TRP A 150 -0.94 7.38 9.46
C TRP A 150 -1.75 8.36 10.33
N ALA A 151 -1.68 8.23 11.65
CA ALA A 151 -2.34 9.16 12.58
C ALA A 151 -1.88 10.61 12.37
N TRP A 152 -0.61 10.81 12.04
CA TRP A 152 -0.08 12.13 11.72
C TRP A 152 -0.67 12.68 10.40
N THR A 153 -0.86 11.85 9.36
CA THR A 153 -1.52 12.28 8.12
C THR A 153 -2.96 12.74 8.35
N GLU A 154 -3.67 12.15 9.32
CA GLU A 154 -5.00 12.58 9.75
C GLU A 154 -4.96 13.95 10.45
N ALA A 155 -4.00 14.16 11.35
CA ALA A 155 -3.84 15.41 12.08
C ALA A 155 -3.54 16.61 11.17
N ILE A 156 -2.75 16.41 10.10
CA ILE A 156 -2.42 17.48 9.14
C ILE A 156 -3.42 17.58 7.97
N GLN A 157 -4.37 16.64 7.89
CA GLN A 157 -5.39 16.57 6.83
C GLN A 157 -4.81 16.70 5.41
N SER A 158 -3.64 16.12 5.15
CA SER A 158 -2.95 16.21 3.85
C SER A 158 -3.29 15.00 2.98
N PRO A 159 -4.06 15.15 1.88
CA PRO A 159 -4.46 14.04 1.03
C PRO A 159 -3.25 13.35 0.37
N LEU A 160 -2.24 14.12 -0.04
CA LEU A 160 -1.01 13.59 -0.63
C LEU A 160 -0.26 12.71 0.37
N MET A 161 -0.11 13.15 1.62
CA MET A 161 0.60 12.35 2.64
C MET A 161 -0.18 11.10 3.00
N ARG A 162 -1.52 11.18 3.10
CA ARG A 162 -2.38 9.99 3.27
C ARG A 162 -2.18 8.98 2.14
N GLN A 163 -2.14 9.43 0.89
CA GLN A 163 -1.91 8.52 -0.25
C GLN A 163 -0.52 7.85 -0.18
N ILE A 164 0.53 8.60 0.18
CA ILE A 164 1.89 8.06 0.27
C ILE A 164 1.99 7.06 1.42
N VAL A 165 1.58 7.44 2.64
CA VAL A 165 1.63 6.58 3.83
C VAL A 165 0.71 5.38 3.66
N GLY A 166 -0.48 5.55 3.07
CA GLY A 166 -1.42 4.47 2.82
C GLY A 166 -0.85 3.38 1.90
N ARG A 167 -0.04 3.74 0.89
CA ARG A 167 0.70 2.75 0.08
C ARG A 167 1.70 1.94 0.89
N HIS A 168 2.37 2.57 1.86
CA HIS A 168 3.30 1.87 2.74
C HIS A 168 2.57 0.94 3.72
N CYS A 169 1.48 1.40 4.33
CA CYS A 169 0.64 0.59 5.21
C CYS A 169 0.02 -0.60 4.48
N ALA A 170 -0.48 -0.40 3.26
CA ALA A 170 -1.00 -1.48 2.42
C ALA A 170 0.08 -2.52 2.06
N ALA A 171 1.32 -2.09 1.84
CA ALA A 171 2.44 -3.00 1.57
C ALA A 171 2.84 -3.82 2.80
N ALA A 172 2.68 -3.27 4.01
CA ALA A 172 3.07 -3.92 5.27
C ALA A 172 1.97 -4.83 5.83
N TRP A 173 0.72 -4.37 5.81
CA TRP A 173 -0.42 -5.05 6.44
C TRP A 173 -1.37 -5.69 5.42
N GLY A 174 -1.00 -5.69 4.15
CA GLY A 174 -1.85 -6.20 3.06
C GLY A 174 -3.12 -5.36 2.87
N ASP A 175 -4.06 -5.88 2.07
CA ASP A 175 -5.25 -5.11 1.74
C ASP A 175 -6.25 -4.98 2.91
N SER A 176 -6.02 -5.62 4.08
CA SER A 176 -6.80 -5.37 5.30
C SER A 176 -6.65 -3.93 5.81
N PHE A 177 -5.53 -3.26 5.50
CA PHE A 177 -5.38 -1.82 5.77
C PHE A 177 -6.38 -0.96 4.98
N TRP A 178 -6.63 -1.31 3.71
CA TRP A 178 -7.60 -0.58 2.88
C TRP A 178 -9.04 -0.73 3.39
N MET A 179 -9.34 -1.79 4.15
CA MET A 179 -10.67 -2.01 4.71
C MET A 179 -10.96 -1.10 5.91
N ASP A 180 -9.93 -0.78 6.69
CA ASP A 180 -10.03 0.18 7.78
C ASP A 180 -9.86 1.63 7.35
N TYR A 181 -9.19 1.89 6.21
CA TYR A 181 -8.68 3.22 5.86
C TYR A 181 -8.67 3.56 4.35
N ALA A 182 -9.62 3.05 3.55
CA ALA A 182 -9.85 3.50 2.17
C ALA A 182 -10.40 4.93 2.07
N ASP A 183 -9.64 5.90 2.59
CA ASP A 183 -9.93 7.33 2.54
C ASP A 183 -9.07 8.09 1.53
N ALA A 184 -8.09 7.42 0.89
CA ALA A 184 -7.17 8.08 -0.05
C ALA A 184 -7.84 8.55 -1.36
N ASP A 185 -9.02 8.02 -1.70
CA ASP A 185 -9.77 8.37 -2.93
C ASP A 185 -11.25 8.71 -2.66
N MET A 186 -11.64 8.96 -1.40
CA MET A 186 -13.03 9.30 -1.08
C MET A 186 -13.45 10.54 -1.89
N PRO A 187 -14.53 10.47 -2.69
CA PRO A 187 -14.96 11.58 -3.51
C PRO A 187 -15.13 12.84 -2.66
N SER A 188 -14.74 14.00 -3.20
CA SER A 188 -15.09 15.30 -2.63
C SER A 188 -16.62 15.38 -2.56
N GLY A 189 -17.20 15.20 -1.37
CA GLY A 189 -18.64 15.02 -1.19
C GLY A 189 -19.03 13.95 -0.16
N PHE A 190 -18.07 13.16 0.33
CA PHE A 190 -18.35 12.19 1.40
C PHE A 190 -18.86 12.90 2.66
N PRO A 191 -19.96 12.43 3.28
CA PRO A 191 -20.52 13.08 4.45
C PRO A 191 -19.54 13.02 5.64
N ALA A 192 -19.38 14.15 6.33
CA ALA A 192 -18.59 14.23 7.57
C ALA A 192 -19.11 13.30 8.69
N SER A 193 -20.35 12.82 8.56
CA SER A 193 -20.95 11.80 9.41
C SER A 193 -21.71 10.81 8.54
N PRO A 194 -21.12 9.63 8.25
CA PRO A 194 -21.76 8.62 7.44
C PRO A 194 -23.01 8.07 8.13
N PRO A 195 -24.04 7.64 7.39
CA PRO A 195 -25.21 7.00 7.98
C PRO A 195 -24.84 5.72 8.76
N ASP A 196 -25.59 5.41 9.82
CA ASP A 196 -25.40 4.18 10.61
C ASP A 196 -25.39 2.91 9.76
N ALA A 197 -26.17 2.88 8.69
CA ALA A 197 -26.25 1.73 7.79
C ALA A 197 -24.92 1.51 7.04
N TYR A 198 -24.23 2.58 6.65
CA TYR A 198 -22.90 2.53 6.07
C TYR A 198 -21.88 2.01 7.11
N LEU A 199 -21.90 2.56 8.33
CA LEU A 199 -20.99 2.12 9.41
C LEU A 199 -21.17 0.64 9.77
N LYS A 200 -22.42 0.14 9.75
CA LYS A 200 -22.72 -1.29 9.95
C LYS A 200 -22.17 -2.18 8.84
N ALA A 201 -22.19 -1.71 7.59
CA ALA A 201 -21.60 -2.44 6.48
C ALA A 201 -20.08 -2.56 6.62
N ILE A 202 -19.41 -1.47 7.00
CA ILE A 202 -17.97 -1.46 7.31
C ILE A 202 -17.64 -2.42 8.46
N ALA A 203 -18.41 -2.38 9.55
CA ALA A 203 -18.21 -3.31 10.67
C ALA A 203 -18.35 -4.78 10.25
N ALA A 204 -19.37 -5.11 9.43
CA ALA A 204 -19.56 -6.47 8.95
C ALA A 204 -18.43 -6.97 8.03
N LEU A 205 -17.87 -6.08 7.22
CA LEU A 205 -16.70 -6.38 6.41
C LEU A 205 -15.45 -6.65 7.27
N ARG A 206 -15.25 -5.86 8.33
CA ARG A 206 -14.18 -6.09 9.32
C ARG A 206 -14.32 -7.44 10.01
N ASP A 207 -15.53 -7.75 10.48
CA ASP A 207 -15.81 -9.03 11.14
C ASP A 207 -15.52 -10.22 10.22
N LEU A 208 -15.90 -10.12 8.94
CA LEU A 208 -15.60 -11.14 7.93
C LEU A 208 -14.10 -11.35 7.74
N LEU A 209 -13.33 -10.28 7.63
CA LEU A 209 -11.88 -10.36 7.41
C LEU A 209 -11.11 -10.80 8.65
N ALA A 210 -11.59 -10.42 9.84
CA ALA A 210 -11.04 -10.84 11.12
C ALA A 210 -11.39 -12.31 11.47
N CYS A 211 -12.29 -12.95 10.70
CA CYS A 211 -12.65 -14.33 10.93
C CYS A 211 -11.42 -15.25 10.73
N PRO A 212 -10.97 -15.99 11.76
CA PRO A 212 -9.74 -16.78 11.70
C PRO A 212 -9.90 -18.09 10.93
N ASP A 213 -11.13 -18.54 10.69
CA ASP A 213 -11.42 -19.79 9.96
C ASP A 213 -12.66 -19.61 9.08
N LEU A 214 -12.40 -19.42 7.79
CA LEU A 214 -13.42 -19.27 6.74
C LEU A 214 -13.97 -20.61 6.22
N GLY A 215 -13.49 -21.72 6.76
CA GLY A 215 -13.94 -23.08 6.51
C GLY A 215 -15.27 -23.44 7.19
N GLN A 216 -15.65 -22.70 8.23
CA GLN A 216 -16.78 -23.05 9.08
C GLN A 216 -18.08 -22.29 8.75
N LYS A 217 -19.19 -22.75 9.34
CA LYS A 217 -20.52 -22.11 9.24
C LYS A 217 -20.48 -20.61 9.57
N GLU A 218 -19.58 -20.22 10.44
CA GLU A 218 -19.41 -18.84 10.88
C GLU A 218 -18.85 -17.93 9.75
N GLY A 219 -17.82 -18.37 9.02
CA GLY A 219 -17.30 -17.64 7.86
C GLY A 219 -18.37 -17.41 6.78
N ALA A 220 -19.18 -18.44 6.47
CA ALA A 220 -20.30 -18.31 5.54
C ALA A 220 -21.41 -17.36 6.05
N ARG A 221 -21.64 -17.31 7.37
CA ARG A 221 -22.59 -16.38 8.01
C ARG A 221 -22.10 -14.94 7.88
N LEU A 222 -20.83 -14.69 8.22
CA LEU A 222 -20.19 -13.38 8.13
C LEU A 222 -20.16 -12.89 6.68
N PHE A 223 -19.83 -13.77 5.73
CA PHE A 223 -19.83 -13.45 4.30
C PHE A 223 -21.21 -12.94 3.86
N ARG A 224 -22.27 -13.72 4.14
CA ARG A 224 -23.65 -13.32 3.79
C ARG A 224 -24.04 -11.99 4.44
N ASN A 225 -23.64 -11.76 5.69
CA ASN A 225 -23.93 -10.52 6.40
C ASN A 225 -23.25 -9.32 5.74
N ALA A 226 -21.95 -9.42 5.47
CA ALA A 226 -21.17 -8.36 4.83
C ALA A 226 -21.70 -8.03 3.43
N THR A 227 -21.91 -9.03 2.57
CA THR A 227 -22.46 -8.83 1.22
C THR A 227 -23.84 -8.17 1.26
N LYS A 228 -24.72 -8.62 2.17
CA LYS A 228 -26.06 -8.04 2.33
C LYS A 228 -25.98 -6.57 2.75
N LEU A 229 -25.12 -6.25 3.72
CA LEU A 229 -25.00 -4.88 4.22
C LEU A 229 -24.30 -3.94 3.24
N CYS A 230 -23.40 -4.43 2.39
CA CYS A 230 -22.79 -3.62 1.33
C CYS A 230 -23.70 -3.43 0.10
N SER A 231 -24.76 -4.23 -0.02
CA SER A 231 -25.74 -4.14 -1.12
C SER A 231 -27.00 -3.35 -0.73
N ILE A 232 -26.98 -2.65 0.41
CA ILE A 232 -28.11 -1.84 0.85
C ILE A 232 -28.29 -0.63 -0.07
N HIS A 233 -29.53 -0.17 -0.21
CA HIS A 233 -29.80 1.10 -0.84
C HIS A 233 -29.44 2.24 0.12
N LEU A 234 -28.60 3.17 -0.34
CA LEU A 234 -28.32 4.44 0.32
C LEU A 234 -28.75 5.56 -0.63
N ASP A 235 -29.20 6.68 -0.09
CA ASP A 235 -29.64 7.82 -0.91
C ASP A 235 -28.46 8.53 -1.62
N GLN A 236 -27.21 8.17 -1.29
CA GLN A 236 -25.98 8.77 -1.82
C GLN A 236 -25.23 7.74 -2.67
N ALA A 237 -25.09 8.02 -3.96
CA ALA A 237 -24.45 7.12 -4.92
C ALA A 237 -22.97 6.86 -4.59
N GLU A 238 -22.28 7.86 -4.07
CA GLU A 238 -20.88 7.81 -3.67
C GLU A 238 -20.65 6.81 -2.52
N LEU A 239 -21.58 6.75 -1.57
CA LEU A 239 -21.53 5.76 -0.48
C LEU A 239 -21.76 4.34 -0.99
N ILE A 240 -22.66 4.17 -1.96
CA ILE A 240 -22.91 2.87 -2.59
C ILE A 240 -21.65 2.40 -3.32
N GLU A 241 -21.07 3.24 -4.16
CA GLU A 241 -19.86 2.91 -4.92
C GLU A 241 -18.70 2.56 -3.98
N ASP A 242 -18.52 3.31 -2.88
CA ASP A 242 -17.49 3.03 -1.89
C ASP A 242 -17.71 1.67 -1.19
N LEU A 243 -18.94 1.36 -0.73
CA LEU A 243 -19.26 0.06 -0.14
C LEU A 243 -19.02 -1.09 -1.13
N GLN A 244 -19.35 -0.90 -2.41
CA GLN A 244 -19.09 -1.89 -3.44
C GLN A 244 -17.58 -2.08 -3.68
N CYS A 245 -16.80 -1.01 -3.72
CA CYS A 245 -15.34 -1.08 -3.82
C CYS A 245 -14.73 -1.82 -2.62
N ARG A 246 -15.17 -1.52 -1.40
CA ARG A 246 -14.71 -2.19 -0.18
C ARG A 246 -15.12 -3.66 -0.13
N LEU A 247 -16.31 -4.00 -0.61
CA LEU A 247 -16.73 -5.40 -0.74
C LEU A 247 -15.84 -6.18 -1.72
N LEU A 248 -15.54 -5.60 -2.89
CA LEU A 248 -14.67 -6.21 -3.90
C LEU A 248 -13.24 -6.41 -3.39
N LEU A 249 -12.73 -5.43 -2.64
CA LEU A 249 -11.45 -5.54 -1.95
C LEU A 249 -11.45 -6.67 -0.92
N ALA A 250 -12.51 -6.79 -0.10
CA ALA A 250 -12.66 -7.91 0.82
C ALA A 250 -12.70 -9.25 0.07
N PHE A 251 -13.36 -9.33 -1.09
CA PHE A 251 -13.35 -10.53 -1.91
C PHE A 251 -11.94 -10.91 -2.37
N ARG A 252 -11.17 -9.94 -2.91
CA ARG A 252 -9.77 -10.16 -3.28
C ARG A 252 -8.94 -10.72 -2.12
N LEU A 253 -9.07 -10.13 -0.93
CA LEU A 253 -8.37 -10.58 0.29
C LEU A 253 -8.72 -12.01 0.65
N LEU A 254 -10.01 -12.34 0.67
CA LEU A 254 -10.48 -13.69 0.98
C LEU A 254 -9.93 -14.68 -0.07
N LEU A 255 -9.89 -14.33 -1.35
CA LEU A 255 -9.39 -15.23 -2.39
C LEU A 255 -7.89 -15.54 -2.28
N HIS A 256 -7.11 -14.63 -1.71
CA HIS A 256 -5.68 -14.83 -1.44
C HIS A 256 -5.38 -15.63 -0.17
N ARG A 257 -6.37 -15.85 0.70
CA ARG A 257 -6.22 -16.67 1.89
C ARG A 257 -6.27 -18.16 1.54
N ASP A 258 -5.35 -18.93 2.13
CA ASP A 258 -5.29 -20.39 1.95
C ASP A 258 -6.43 -21.13 2.66
N ASP A 259 -7.02 -20.53 3.69
CA ASP A 259 -8.10 -21.11 4.50
C ASP A 259 -9.52 -20.78 3.98
N THR A 260 -9.63 -20.08 2.84
CA THR A 260 -10.93 -19.74 2.26
C THR A 260 -11.61 -20.96 1.66
N SER A 261 -12.80 -21.30 2.19
CA SER A 261 -13.58 -22.42 1.70
C SER A 261 -14.06 -22.26 0.26
N GLY A 262 -14.16 -23.39 -0.46
CA GLY A 262 -14.74 -23.41 -1.81
C GLY A 262 -16.15 -22.83 -1.88
N GLU A 263 -16.96 -22.97 -0.81
CA GLU A 263 -18.29 -22.34 -0.75
C GLU A 263 -18.20 -20.80 -0.80
N ILE A 264 -17.26 -20.20 -0.06
CA ILE A 264 -17.04 -18.75 -0.09
C ILE A 264 -16.53 -18.31 -1.46
N VAL A 265 -15.59 -19.05 -2.05
CA VAL A 265 -15.10 -18.78 -3.42
C VAL A 265 -16.25 -18.79 -4.44
N GLU A 266 -17.13 -19.79 -4.39
CA GLU A 266 -18.32 -19.85 -5.25
C GLU A 266 -19.29 -18.68 -5.02
N ARG A 267 -19.48 -18.27 -3.76
CA ARG A 267 -20.33 -17.11 -3.42
C ARG A 267 -19.73 -15.82 -3.97
N ILE A 268 -18.42 -15.61 -3.84
CA ILE A 268 -17.71 -14.47 -4.45
C ILE A 268 -17.94 -14.47 -5.97
N GLY A 269 -17.74 -15.62 -6.63
CA GLY A 269 -17.98 -15.75 -8.08
C GLY A 269 -19.41 -15.36 -8.48
N ARG A 270 -20.43 -15.79 -7.73
CA ARG A 270 -21.83 -15.40 -7.98
C ARG A 270 -22.06 -13.89 -7.81
N GLU A 271 -21.45 -13.26 -6.81
CA GLU A 271 -21.57 -11.81 -6.61
C GLU A 271 -20.88 -11.02 -7.72
N LEU A 272 -19.71 -11.46 -8.19
CA LEU A 272 -19.03 -10.83 -9.33
C LEU A 272 -19.89 -10.89 -10.61
N VAL A 273 -20.55 -12.03 -10.87
CA VAL A 273 -21.54 -12.16 -11.97
C VAL A 273 -22.69 -11.20 -11.78
N ARG A 274 -23.26 -11.15 -10.57
CA ARG A 274 -24.40 -10.29 -10.26
C ARG A 274 -24.07 -8.82 -10.50
N MET A 275 -22.90 -8.37 -10.07
CA MET A 275 -22.42 -7.00 -10.29
C MET A 275 -22.30 -6.66 -11.78
N LEU A 276 -21.69 -7.51 -12.60
CA LEU A 276 -21.64 -7.27 -14.06
C LEU A 276 -23.03 -7.18 -14.71
N ARG A 277 -24.01 -7.90 -14.16
CA ARG A 277 -25.37 -7.97 -14.72
C ARG A 277 -26.25 -6.80 -14.30
N GLU A 278 -26.25 -6.47 -13.02
CA GLU A 278 -27.22 -5.57 -12.40
C GLU A 278 -26.66 -4.16 -12.18
N SER A 279 -25.35 -4.04 -11.96
CA SER A 279 -24.68 -2.77 -11.65
C SER A 279 -23.30 -2.75 -12.29
N PRO A 280 -23.24 -2.76 -13.65
CA PRO A 280 -21.99 -2.95 -14.38
C PRO A 280 -20.98 -1.84 -14.04
N PRO A 281 -19.77 -2.19 -13.58
CA PRO A 281 -18.70 -1.23 -13.37
C PRO A 281 -18.14 -0.76 -14.71
N SER A 282 -18.62 0.39 -15.21
CA SER A 282 -18.33 0.85 -16.57
C SER A 282 -16.94 1.49 -16.74
N ALA A 283 -16.37 2.09 -15.67
CA ALA A 283 -15.01 2.62 -15.59
C ALA A 283 -14.63 2.98 -14.13
N GLY A 284 -13.37 3.38 -13.89
CA GLY A 284 -12.95 4.02 -12.64
C GLY A 284 -12.58 3.05 -11.51
N ARG A 285 -12.76 3.49 -10.25
CA ARG A 285 -12.36 2.75 -9.04
C ARG A 285 -13.10 1.42 -8.93
N LEU A 286 -14.40 1.41 -9.21
CA LEU A 286 -15.20 0.20 -9.13
C LEU A 286 -14.79 -0.85 -10.17
N TRP A 287 -14.48 -0.44 -11.41
CA TRP A 287 -13.93 -1.35 -12.44
C TRP A 287 -12.58 -1.93 -12.01
N THR A 288 -11.69 -1.08 -11.49
CA THR A 288 -10.37 -1.49 -11.00
C THR A 288 -10.49 -2.53 -9.87
N ALA A 289 -11.34 -2.25 -8.88
CA ALA A 289 -11.58 -3.17 -7.76
C ALA A 289 -12.22 -4.50 -8.24
N TRP A 290 -13.15 -4.44 -9.20
CA TRP A 290 -13.79 -5.63 -9.75
C TRP A 290 -12.78 -6.51 -10.50
N ARG A 291 -11.96 -5.91 -11.35
CA ARG A 291 -10.90 -6.58 -12.10
C ARG A 291 -9.92 -7.27 -11.16
N ASP A 292 -9.48 -6.57 -10.12
CA ASP A 292 -8.52 -7.10 -9.16
C ASP A 292 -9.11 -8.30 -8.38
N ALA A 293 -10.39 -8.24 -8.00
CA ALA A 293 -11.10 -9.37 -7.37
C ALA A 293 -11.27 -10.56 -8.33
N PHE A 294 -11.58 -10.30 -9.61
CA PHE A 294 -11.64 -11.33 -10.64
C PHE A 294 -10.27 -12.01 -10.85
N GLY A 295 -9.20 -11.21 -10.96
CA GLY A 295 -7.83 -11.71 -11.11
C GLY A 295 -7.40 -12.59 -9.94
N ALA A 296 -7.77 -12.20 -8.71
CA ALA A 296 -7.47 -12.96 -7.50
C ALA A 296 -8.15 -14.34 -7.44
N MET A 297 -9.25 -14.56 -8.15
CA MET A 297 -9.82 -15.91 -8.24
C MET A 297 -8.89 -16.86 -9.00
N GLY A 298 -8.23 -16.35 -10.06
CA GLY A 298 -7.29 -17.10 -10.90
C GLY A 298 -7.91 -18.25 -11.70
N GLN A 299 -7.17 -18.66 -12.75
CA GLN A 299 -7.30 -19.87 -13.59
C GLN A 299 -8.32 -20.92 -13.11
N SER A 300 -7.96 -21.52 -11.97
CA SER A 300 -8.58 -22.72 -11.43
C SER A 300 -9.91 -22.50 -10.71
N ARG A 301 -10.28 -21.26 -10.37
CA ARG A 301 -11.43 -20.99 -9.49
C ARG A 301 -12.55 -20.17 -10.15
N ALA A 302 -12.37 -19.55 -11.32
CA ALA A 302 -13.53 -18.93 -11.96
C ALA A 302 -14.47 -19.96 -12.56
N THR A 303 -15.74 -19.65 -12.40
CA THR A 303 -16.82 -20.43 -12.96
C THR A 303 -17.03 -20.08 -14.43
N PRO A 304 -17.47 -21.03 -15.28
CA PRO A 304 -17.87 -20.74 -16.66
C PRO A 304 -18.97 -19.66 -16.75
N ALA A 305 -19.79 -19.51 -15.72
CA ALA A 305 -20.80 -18.47 -15.65
C ALA A 305 -20.19 -17.06 -15.61
N LEU A 306 -19.09 -16.88 -14.87
CA LEU A 306 -18.40 -15.61 -14.76
C LEU A 306 -17.70 -15.22 -16.07
N LEU A 307 -17.06 -16.18 -16.74
CA LEU A 307 -16.42 -15.93 -18.03
C LEU A 307 -17.45 -15.54 -19.10
N ARG A 308 -18.60 -16.23 -19.15
CA ARG A 308 -19.71 -15.85 -20.04
C ARG A 308 -20.25 -14.46 -19.75
N GLU A 309 -20.36 -14.09 -18.48
CA GLU A 309 -20.87 -12.78 -18.10
C GLU A 309 -19.86 -11.67 -18.44
N LEU A 310 -18.56 -11.92 -18.27
CA LEU A 310 -17.49 -11.01 -18.69
C LEU A 310 -17.46 -10.82 -20.21
N ASP A 311 -17.67 -11.88 -20.99
CA ASP A 311 -17.79 -11.83 -22.46
C ASP A 311 -19.03 -11.03 -22.91
N ARG A 312 -20.18 -11.28 -22.27
CA ARG A 312 -21.39 -10.48 -22.49
C ARG A 312 -21.16 -9.02 -22.15
N PHE A 313 -20.46 -8.74 -21.06
CA PHE A 313 -20.09 -7.39 -20.65
C PHE A 313 -19.19 -6.74 -21.71
N ALA A 314 -18.07 -7.33 -22.07
CA ALA A 314 -17.12 -6.81 -23.08
C ALA A 314 -17.79 -6.50 -24.44
N SER A 315 -18.83 -7.24 -24.79
CA SER A 315 -19.60 -7.07 -26.04
C SER A 315 -20.62 -5.92 -26.01
N GLN A 316 -20.81 -5.23 -24.88
CA GLN A 316 -21.80 -4.15 -24.79
C GLN A 316 -21.36 -2.90 -25.58
N PRO A 317 -22.18 -2.36 -26.49
CA PRO A 317 -21.78 -1.25 -27.35
C PRO A 317 -21.46 0.03 -26.56
N GLU A 318 -22.14 0.26 -25.44
CA GLU A 318 -22.06 1.45 -24.58
C GLU A 318 -20.77 1.53 -23.73
N LEU A 319 -19.98 0.44 -23.63
CA LEU A 319 -18.79 0.44 -22.79
C LEU A 319 -17.65 1.31 -23.36
N PRO A 320 -16.90 2.01 -22.49
CA PRO A 320 -15.68 2.70 -22.90
C PRO A 320 -14.70 1.76 -23.59
N ALA A 321 -14.01 2.23 -24.64
CA ALA A 321 -13.08 1.41 -25.42
C ALA A 321 -11.98 0.78 -24.55
N ALA A 322 -11.39 1.55 -23.62
CA ALA A 322 -10.39 1.04 -22.68
C ALA A 322 -10.92 -0.12 -21.81
N THR A 323 -12.13 0.03 -21.26
CA THR A 323 -12.78 -1.03 -20.46
C THR A 323 -13.04 -2.29 -21.29
N LYS A 324 -13.46 -2.12 -22.56
CA LYS A 324 -13.66 -3.25 -23.50
C LYS A 324 -12.36 -3.98 -23.80
N GLU A 325 -11.30 -3.23 -24.10
CA GLU A 325 -9.97 -3.78 -24.38
C GLU A 325 -9.44 -4.56 -23.18
N GLU A 326 -9.55 -4.01 -21.97
CA GLU A 326 -9.15 -4.69 -20.74
C GLU A 326 -9.97 -5.97 -20.49
N ALA A 327 -11.31 -5.89 -20.58
CA ALA A 327 -12.17 -7.06 -20.41
C ALA A 327 -11.86 -8.17 -21.44
N SER A 328 -11.58 -7.78 -22.68
CA SER A 328 -11.18 -8.71 -23.75
C SER A 328 -9.82 -9.33 -23.50
N ALA A 329 -8.84 -8.56 -23.01
CA ALA A 329 -7.53 -9.06 -22.64
C ALA A 329 -7.62 -10.08 -21.49
N MET A 330 -8.47 -9.83 -20.49
CA MET A 330 -8.72 -10.78 -19.40
C MET A 330 -9.32 -12.09 -19.92
N LEU A 331 -10.29 -12.03 -20.85
CA LEU A 331 -10.86 -13.24 -21.48
C LEU A 331 -9.82 -13.99 -22.31
N ALA A 332 -8.94 -13.29 -23.01
CA ALA A 332 -7.88 -13.90 -23.81
C ALA A 332 -6.85 -14.63 -22.92
N GLU A 333 -6.41 -14.00 -21.83
CA GLU A 333 -5.50 -14.61 -20.85
C GLU A 333 -6.10 -15.90 -20.24
N TRP A 334 -7.42 -15.92 -20.05
CA TRP A 334 -8.13 -17.06 -19.49
C TRP A 334 -8.37 -18.20 -20.46
N ASN A 335 -8.47 -17.90 -21.76
CA ASN A 335 -8.66 -18.91 -22.81
C ASN A 335 -7.34 -19.41 -23.42
N ALA A 336 -6.19 -18.82 -23.05
CA ALA A 336 -4.89 -19.25 -23.54
C ALA A 336 -4.56 -20.67 -23.04
N PRO A 337 -4.23 -21.63 -23.93
CA PRO A 337 -3.80 -22.96 -23.53
C PRO A 337 -2.48 -22.87 -22.74
N ARG A 338 -2.40 -23.58 -21.61
CA ARG A 338 -1.17 -23.70 -20.81
C ARG A 338 -0.23 -24.77 -21.34
#